data_AF-A0A7K1GHA6-F1
#
_entry.id   AF-A0A7K1GHA6-F1
#
_cell.length_a   1.000
_cell.length_b   1.000
_cell.length_c   1.000
_cell.angle_alpha   90.00
_cell.angle_beta   90.00
_cell.angle_gamma   90.00
#
_symmetry.space_group_name_H-M   'P 1'
#
loop_
_entity.id
_entity.type
_entity.pdbx_description
1 polymer ?
#
loop_
_entity_poly.entity_id
_entity_poly.type
_entity_poly.pdbx_seq_one_letter_code
_entity_poly.pdbx_strand_id
1 'polypeptide(L)'
;SSLELAKSSYDNTIIRAPISGIVAKRSIDPGEMAGAGTPLLVLVNMADVKVEASVPQDQINSVKVGSEVDVKVGSLGGKVL
;
A
#
# COMPACT_ATOMS: atom_id res chain seq x y z
N SER A 1 14.80 -11.66 32.76
CA SER A 1 15.41 -12.02 31.46
C SER A 1 14.56 -12.99 30.63
N SER A 2 14.17 -14.19 31.10
CA SER A 2 13.37 -15.13 30.27
C SER A 2 11.88 -14.76 30.13
N LEU A 3 11.28 -14.16 31.18
CA LEU A 3 9.87 -13.73 31.15
C LEU A 3 9.62 -12.62 30.13
N GLU A 4 10.59 -11.71 29.97
CA GLU A 4 10.52 -10.59 29.03
C GLU A 4 10.60 -11.08 27.57
N LEU A 5 11.47 -12.05 27.30
CA LEU A 5 11.58 -12.68 25.99
C LEU A 5 10.29 -13.42 25.63
N ALA A 6 9.71 -14.18 26.56
CA ALA A 6 8.45 -14.88 26.33
C ALA A 6 7.29 -13.92 26.05
N LYS A 7 7.24 -12.77 26.73
CA LYS A 7 6.26 -11.72 26.46
C LYS A 7 6.45 -11.09 25.08
N SER A 8 7.68 -10.76 24.70
CA SER A 8 7.98 -10.21 23.39
C SER A 8 7.61 -11.20 22.27
N SER A 9 7.90 -12.48 22.42
CA SER A 9 7.48 -13.51 21.46
C SER A 9 5.96 -13.60 21.34
N TYR A 10 5.22 -13.48 22.44
CA TYR A 10 3.76 -13.45 22.43
C TYR A 10 3.23 -12.19 21.71
N ASP A 11 3.75 -11.01 22.01
CA ASP A 11 3.29 -9.77 21.38
C ASP A 11 3.55 -9.76 19.86
N ASN A 12 4.65 -10.39 19.41
CA ASN A 12 4.96 -10.55 18.00
C ASN A 12 4.02 -11.52 17.25
N THR A 13 3.19 -12.31 17.95
CA THR A 13 2.14 -13.12 17.29
C THR A 13 0.93 -12.28 16.89
N ILE A 14 0.79 -11.07 17.42
CA ILE A 14 -0.32 -10.16 17.11
C ILE A 14 0.18 -9.07 16.18
N ILE A 15 0.04 -9.29 14.87
CA ILE A 15 0.38 -8.29 13.85
C ILE A 15 -0.69 -7.20 13.82
N ARG A 16 -0.35 -5.99 14.28
CA ARG A 16 -1.22 -4.80 14.27
C ARG A 16 -0.85 -3.89 13.11
N ALA A 17 -1.84 -3.17 12.56
CA ALA A 17 -1.60 -2.17 11.55
C ALA A 17 -0.79 -0.99 12.14
N PRO A 18 0.37 -0.62 11.58
CA PRO A 18 1.18 0.49 12.09
C PRO A 18 0.63 1.86 11.67
N ILE A 19 -0.23 1.90 10.64
CA ILE A 19 -0.80 3.12 10.07
C ILE A 19 -2.28 2.93 9.76
N SER A 20 -3.02 4.03 9.74
CA SER A 20 -4.37 4.07 9.16
C SER A 20 -4.27 3.97 7.64
N GLY A 21 -5.04 3.06 7.04
CA GLY A 21 -5.00 2.80 5.61
C GLY A 21 -5.96 1.68 5.22
N ILE A 22 -5.90 1.26 3.97
CA ILE A 22 -6.71 0.17 3.42
C ILE A 22 -5.81 -1.01 3.10
N VAL A 23 -6.28 -2.22 3.40
CA VAL A 23 -5.59 -3.45 3.02
C VAL A 23 -5.73 -3.62 1.51
N ALA A 24 -4.67 -3.34 0.76
CA ALA A 24 -4.65 -3.51 -0.69
C ALA A 24 -4.45 -4.97 -1.09
N LYS A 25 -3.70 -5.74 -0.28
CA LYS A 25 -3.47 -7.16 -0.52
C LYS A 25 -3.30 -7.92 0.79
N ARG A 26 -3.90 -9.10 0.88
CA ARG A 26 -3.61 -10.11 1.91
C ARG A 26 -2.97 -11.30 1.20
N SER A 27 -1.72 -11.62 1.56
CA SER A 27 -0.94 -12.71 0.97
C SER A 27 -0.82 -13.91 1.90
N ILE A 28 -1.70 -14.00 2.90
CA ILE A 28 -1.77 -15.13 3.84
C ILE A 28 -3.23 -15.51 4.08
N ASP A 29 -3.48 -16.80 4.16
CA ASP A 29 -4.79 -17.35 4.51
C ASP A 29 -4.83 -18.00 5.90
N PRO A 30 -6.02 -18.09 6.52
CA PRO A 30 -6.17 -18.77 7.80
C PRO A 30 -5.67 -20.21 7.72
N GLY A 31 -4.70 -20.55 8.57
CA GLY A 31 -4.08 -21.89 8.59
C GLY A 31 -2.71 -21.95 7.89
N GLU A 32 -2.31 -20.92 7.15
CA GLU A 32 -0.93 -20.79 6.69
C GLU A 32 0.01 -20.34 7.80
N MET A 33 1.24 -20.84 7.77
CA MET A 33 2.29 -20.44 8.70
C MET A 33 2.96 -19.17 8.19
N ALA A 34 2.76 -18.06 8.90
CA ALA A 34 3.50 -16.83 8.69
C ALA A 34 4.97 -17.00 9.12
N GLY A 35 5.86 -17.19 8.15
CA GLY A 35 7.31 -17.18 8.40
C GLY A 35 7.83 -15.77 8.70
N ALA A 36 8.91 -15.68 9.48
CA ALA A 36 9.61 -14.42 9.70
C ALA A 36 10.12 -13.85 8.37
N GLY A 37 9.75 -12.61 8.06
CA GLY A 37 10.12 -11.93 6.81
C GLY A 37 9.15 -12.14 5.65
N THR A 38 8.11 -12.98 5.80
CA THR A 38 7.08 -13.14 4.76
C THR A 38 6.09 -11.97 4.81
N PRO A 39 5.86 -11.24 3.70
CA PRO A 39 4.89 -10.16 3.66
C PRO A 39 3.47 -10.71 3.73
N LEU A 40 2.77 -10.46 4.84
CA LEU A 40 1.42 -10.97 5.10
C LEU A 40 0.32 -10.07 4.51
N LEU A 41 0.51 -8.76 4.64
CA LEU A 41 -0.48 -7.73 4.31
C LEU A 41 0.22 -6.54 3.67
N VAL A 42 -0.41 -5.95 2.67
CA VAL A 42 -0.02 -4.66 2.09
C VAL A 42 -1.07 -3.64 2.51
N LEU A 43 -0.68 -2.69 3.36
CA LEU A 43 -1.52 -1.55 3.69
C LEU A 43 -1.13 -0.35 2.81
N VAL A 44 -2.13 0.29 2.23
CA VAL A 44 -1.98 1.50 1.43
C VAL A 44 -2.65 2.65 2.15
N ASN A 45 -1.93 3.75 2.31
CA ASN A 45 -2.47 4.99 2.83
C ASN A 45 -3.11 5.80 1.69
N MET A 46 -4.40 6.14 1.82
CA MET A 46 -5.13 6.95 0.84
C MET A 46 -5.13 8.46 1.16
N ALA A 47 -4.45 8.91 2.21
CA ALA A 47 -4.34 10.33 2.53
C ALA A 47 -3.51 11.11 1.48
N ASP A 48 -2.52 10.45 0.89
CA ASP A 48 -1.63 11.02 -0.14
C ASP A 48 -1.57 10.03 -1.32
N VAL A 49 -2.42 10.25 -2.33
CA VAL A 49 -2.48 9.39 -3.52
C VAL A 49 -1.64 10.03 -4.62
N LYS A 50 -0.65 9.28 -5.11
CA LYS A 50 0.13 9.67 -6.29
C LYS A 50 -0.34 8.88 -7.51
N VAL A 51 -0.44 9.56 -8.64
CA VAL A 51 -0.77 8.96 -9.94
C VAL A 51 0.52 8.91 -10.75
N GLU A 52 0.97 7.72 -11.11
CA GLU A 52 2.10 7.51 -12.02
C GLU A 52 1.56 7.23 -13.43
N ALA A 53 1.99 8.03 -14.40
CA ALA A 53 1.65 7.86 -15.80
C ALA A 53 2.94 7.87 -16.63
N SER A 54 3.09 6.88 -17.52
CA SER A 54 4.22 6.84 -18.45
C SER A 54 3.90 7.68 -19.68
N VAL A 55 4.80 8.61 -20.02
CA VAL A 55 4.67 9.48 -21.19
C VAL A 55 5.56 8.95 -22.31
N PRO A 56 5.04 8.72 -23.54
CA PRO A 56 5.85 8.36 -24.69
C PRO A 56 6.90 9.43 -25.02
N GLN A 57 8.07 9.02 -25.50
CA GLN A 57 9.17 9.94 -25.79
C GLN A 57 8.78 11.02 -26.82
N ASP A 58 7.92 10.69 -27.78
CA ASP A 58 7.43 11.66 -28.78
C ASP A 58 6.56 12.76 -28.18
N GLN A 59 5.97 12.52 -26.99
CA GLN A 59 5.10 13.46 -26.29
C GLN A 59 5.75 14.13 -25.08
N ILE A 60 6.99 13.74 -24.72
CA ILE A 60 7.71 14.29 -23.55
C ILE A 60 7.87 15.81 -23.62
N ASN A 61 8.04 16.36 -24.82
CA ASN A 61 8.22 17.80 -25.05
C ASN A 61 6.94 18.62 -24.78
N SER A 62 5.78 17.98 -24.82
CA SER A 62 4.48 18.61 -24.57
C SER A 62 4.09 18.58 -23.09
N VAL A 63 4.79 17.81 -22.26
CA VAL A 63 4.51 17.70 -20.82
C VAL A 63 5.37 18.70 -20.06
N LYS A 64 4.73 19.53 -19.24
CA LYS A 64 5.39 20.55 -18.41
C LYS A 64 4.88 20.47 -16.98
N VAL A 65 5.74 20.84 -16.03
CA VAL A 65 5.34 20.98 -14.63
C VAL A 65 4.27 22.08 -14.54
N GLY A 66 3.15 21.78 -13.90
CA GLY A 66 2.02 22.69 -13.77
C GLY A 66 0.98 22.61 -14.90
N SER A 67 1.16 21.72 -15.88
CA SER A 67 0.09 21.41 -16.83
C SER A 67 -1.12 20.82 -16.10
N GLU A 68 -2.31 21.35 -16.39
CA GLU A 68 -3.56 20.73 -15.94
C GLU A 68 -3.76 19.39 -16.63
N VAL A 69 -4.17 18.39 -15.85
CA VAL A 69 -4.41 17.02 -16.32
C VAL A 69 -5.71 16.51 -15.71
N ASP A 70 -6.55 15.88 -16.53
CA ASP A 70 -7.76 15.20 -16.07
C ASP A 70 -7.45 13.72 -15.80
N VAL A 71 -7.49 13.29 -14.53
CA VAL A 71 -7.32 11.87 -14.19
C VAL A 71 -8.68 11.24 -13.95
N LYS A 72 -9.08 10.28 -14.81
CA LYS A 72 -10.33 9.53 -14.66
C LYS A 72 -10.08 8.12 -14.12
N VAL A 73 -10.59 7.83 -12.92
CA VAL A 73 -10.51 6.49 -12.33
C VAL A 73 -11.80 5.73 -12.62
N GLY A 74 -11.73 4.76 -13.53
CA GLY A 74 -12.90 3.96 -13.94
C GLY A 74 -13.58 3.22 -12.79
N SER A 75 -12.81 2.77 -11.79
CA SER A 75 -13.34 2.04 -10.61
C SER A 75 -14.09 2.93 -9.61
N LEU A 76 -13.96 4.27 -9.71
CA LEU A 76 -14.64 5.24 -8.86
C LEU A 76 -15.87 5.88 -9.55
N GLY A 77 -16.40 5.25 -10.59
CA GLY A 77 -17.57 5.76 -11.32
C GLY A 77 -17.27 6.98 -12.20
N GLY A 78 -16.03 7.12 -12.67
CA GLY A 78 -15.66 8.21 -13.59
C GLY A 78 -15.39 9.55 -12.92
N LYS A 79 -15.10 9.57 -11.62
CA LYS A 79 -14.63 10.78 -10.93
C LYS A 79 -13.33 11.27 -11.57
N VAL A 80 -13.34 12.54 -11.95
CA VAL A 80 -12.14 13.30 -12.34
C VAL A 80 -11.48 13.76 -11.04
N LEU A 81 -10.21 13.40 -10.85
CA LEU A 81 -9.35 13.86 -9.75
C LEU A 81 -8.50 15.05 -10.21
#